data_AF-A0A8S3K8W7-F1
#
_entry.id   AF-A0A8S3K8W7-F1
#
_cell.length_a   1.000
_cell.length_b   1.000
_cell.length_c   1.000
_cell.angle_alpha   90.00
_cell.angle_beta   90.00
_cell.angle_gamma   90.00
#
_symmetry.space_group_name_H-M   'P 1'
#
loop_
_entity.id
_entity.type
_entity.pdbx_description
1 polymer ?
#
loop_
_entity_poly.entity_id
_entity_poly.type
_entity_poly.pdbx_seq_one_letter_code
_entity_poly.pdbx_strand_id
1 'polypeptide(L)'
;MVRWRYSVPIFKEITHLPIGFVSIVFGSDLRWYSINPCDNAIGVNIYNPFQGLHKCHRETTECQHQMIPEEETGFDLASYRCICKVGYEYPFNSMKNYFEGALIEHEYAKMLRGEINAYENMQCRSIDQQLEPRYYSSDCVQNQSL
;
A
#
# COMPACT_ATOMS: atom_id res chain seq x y z
N MET A 1 13.05 11.10 -12.96
CA MET A 1 13.57 10.60 -14.26
C MET A 1 14.59 9.51 -13.97
N VAL A 2 14.23 8.24 -14.16
CA VAL A 2 15.19 7.13 -14.06
C VAL A 2 15.89 6.99 -15.40
N ARG A 3 17.22 6.92 -15.35
CA ARG A 3 18.08 6.88 -16.53
C ARG A 3 18.80 5.55 -16.55
N TRP A 4 18.23 4.59 -17.27
CA TRP A 4 18.93 3.33 -17.53
C TRP A 4 20.04 3.58 -18.56
N ARG A 5 21.25 3.12 -18.23
CA ARG A 5 22.42 3.23 -19.10
C ARG A 5 22.92 1.82 -19.37
N TYR A 6 22.89 1.41 -20.63
CA TYR A 6 23.68 0.28 -21.07
C TYR A 6 24.68 0.77 -22.12
N SER A 7 25.89 0.24 -22.04
CA SER A 7 26.97 0.55 -22.97
C SER A 7 27.37 -0.76 -23.65
N VAL A 8 27.42 -0.74 -24.97
CA VAL A 8 27.86 -1.87 -25.77
C VAL A 8 29.18 -1.50 -26.45
N PRO A 9 30.21 -2.35 -26.34
CA PRO A 9 31.45 -2.13 -27.06
C PRO A 9 31.20 -2.35 -28.55
N ILE A 10 31.74 -1.48 -29.41
CA ILE A 10 31.79 -1.74 -30.85
C ILE A 10 33.21 -2.19 -31.18
N PHE A 11 33.36 -3.48 -31.50
CA PHE A 11 34.61 -4.01 -32.02
C PHE A 11 34.67 -3.76 -33.52
N LYS A 12 35.42 -2.75 -33.94
CA LYS A 12 35.72 -2.53 -35.36
C LYS A 12 37.04 -3.21 -35.69
N GLU A 13 36.97 -4.51 -35.99
CA GLU A 13 38.06 -5.39 -36.43
C GLU A 13 39.27 -5.49 -35.48
N ILE A 14 39.82 -6.71 -35.38
CA ILE A 14 40.91 -7.07 -34.45
C ILE A 14 42.25 -6.55 -35.00
N THR A 15 42.42 -5.24 -35.10
CA THR A 15 43.71 -4.61 -35.43
C THR A 15 43.83 -3.25 -34.74
N HIS A 16 44.48 -3.24 -33.57
CA HIS A 16 45.14 -2.08 -32.90
C HIS A 16 44.41 -0.73 -32.79
N LEU A 17 43.09 -0.64 -32.99
CA LEU A 17 42.32 0.60 -32.85
C LEU A 17 41.70 0.75 -31.44
N PRO A 18 41.52 1.99 -30.94
CA PRO A 18 40.94 2.25 -29.62
C PRO A 18 39.49 1.76 -29.57
N ILE A 19 39.14 1.04 -28.49
CA ILE A 19 37.79 0.53 -28.24
C ILE A 19 36.84 1.71 -28.09
N GLY A 20 35.90 1.85 -29.03
CA GLY A 20 34.82 2.82 -28.95
C GLY A 20 33.63 2.24 -28.20
N PHE A 21 33.07 3.01 -27.25
CA PHE A 21 31.82 2.67 -26.57
C PHE A 21 30.70 3.56 -27.09
N VAL A 22 29.61 2.95 -27.51
CA VAL A 22 28.36 3.67 -27.76
C VAL A 22 27.44 3.44 -26.57
N SER A 23 26.93 4.53 -26.01
CA SER A 23 25.95 4.50 -24.93
C SER A 23 24.61 4.97 -25.46
N ILE A 24 23.59 4.14 -25.35
CA ILE A 24 22.21 4.54 -25.62
C ILE A 24 21.55 4.82 -24.28
N VAL A 25 20.88 5.97 -24.19
CA VAL A 25 20.20 6.41 -22.98
C VAL A 25 18.72 6.35 -23.23
N PHE A 26 18.04 5.42 -22.58
CA PHE A 26 16.58 5.41 -22.52
C PHE A 26 16.17 6.13 -21.24
N GLY A 27 15.47 7.25 -21.41
CA GLY A 27 14.84 7.99 -20.32
C GLY A 27 13.34 7.82 -20.42
N SER A 28 12.73 7.25 -19.39
CA SER A 28 11.28 7.30 -19.22
C SER A 28 10.95 8.19 -18.03
N ASP A 29 9.77 8.80 -18.04
CA ASP A 29 9.25 9.38 -16.81
C ASP A 29 9.06 8.25 -15.79
N LEU A 30 9.14 8.50 -14.49
CA LEU A 30 8.78 7.45 -13.54
C LEU A 30 7.29 7.47 -13.23
N ARG A 31 6.61 8.57 -13.56
CA ARG A 31 5.22 8.79 -13.18
C ARG A 31 4.20 7.84 -13.82
N TRP A 32 4.53 7.24 -14.96
CA TRP A 32 3.65 6.29 -15.66
C TRP A 32 3.75 4.85 -15.14
N TYR A 33 4.57 4.57 -14.12
CA TYR A 33 4.75 3.22 -13.61
C TYR A 33 4.06 3.05 -12.26
N SER A 34 2.91 2.37 -12.26
CA SER A 34 2.22 1.96 -11.03
C SER A 34 2.89 0.72 -10.44
N ILE A 35 3.18 0.77 -9.14
CA ILE A 35 3.76 -0.33 -8.37
C ILE A 35 2.66 -0.99 -7.54
N ASN A 36 2.64 -2.32 -7.50
CA ASN A 36 1.81 -3.08 -6.57
C ASN A 36 2.64 -3.59 -5.38
N PRO A 37 2.51 -3.03 -4.17
CA PRO A 37 3.26 -3.44 -2.99
C PRO A 37 2.61 -4.60 -2.21
N CYS A 38 1.39 -4.98 -2.58
CA CYS A 38 0.60 -5.97 -1.83
C CYS A 38 1.10 -7.39 -2.03
N ASP A 39 0.79 -8.24 -1.05
CA ASP A 39 1.05 -9.67 -1.14
C ASP A 39 0.21 -10.32 -2.26
N ASN A 40 0.77 -11.35 -2.90
CA ASN A 40 0.06 -12.10 -3.92
C ASN A 40 -1.05 -12.97 -3.30
N ALA A 41 -2.14 -13.15 -4.04
CA ALA A 41 -3.19 -14.09 -3.65
C ALA A 41 -2.62 -15.52 -3.56
N ILE A 42 -3.09 -16.27 -2.56
CA ILE A 42 -2.68 -17.66 -2.33
C ILE A 42 -2.99 -18.48 -3.59
N GLY A 43 -1.97 -19.10 -4.18
CA GLY A 43 -2.10 -19.95 -5.38
C GLY A 43 -1.87 -19.23 -6.71
N VAL A 44 -1.61 -17.92 -6.72
CA VAL A 44 -1.25 -17.16 -7.92
C VAL A 44 0.25 -16.85 -7.90
N ASN A 45 1.04 -17.57 -8.71
CA ASN A 45 2.47 -17.30 -8.84
C ASN A 45 2.73 -16.32 -9.99
N ILE A 46 2.38 -15.05 -9.77
CA ILE A 46 2.82 -13.94 -10.62
C ILE A 46 4.05 -13.35 -9.96
N TYR A 47 5.18 -13.36 -10.68
CA TYR A 47 6.40 -12.73 -10.20
C TYR A 47 6.18 -11.20 -10.12
N ASN A 48 5.95 -10.70 -8.92
CA ASN A 48 5.91 -9.29 -8.60
C ASN A 48 7.11 -8.97 -7.69
N PRO A 49 8.14 -8.27 -8.17
CA PRO A 49 9.31 -7.94 -7.36
C PRO A 49 9.00 -6.97 -6.21
N PHE A 50 7.83 -6.32 -6.23
CA PHE A 50 7.40 -5.36 -5.22
C PHE A 50 6.43 -5.95 -4.19
N GLN A 51 6.13 -7.26 -4.27
CA GLN A 51 5.23 -7.91 -3.32
C GLN A 51 5.77 -7.80 -1.87
N GLY A 52 4.87 -7.64 -0.91
CA GLY A 52 5.20 -7.60 0.52
C GLY A 52 5.95 -6.34 0.96
N LEU A 53 5.99 -5.30 0.12
CA LEU A 53 6.58 -4.01 0.48
C LEU A 53 5.61 -3.08 1.22
N HIS A 54 4.31 -3.37 1.23
CA HIS A 54 3.32 -2.60 1.98
C HIS A 54 3.64 -2.55 3.49
N LYS A 55 3.16 -1.50 4.17
CA LYS A 55 3.37 -1.26 5.61
C LYS A 55 2.12 -1.45 6.46
N CYS A 56 1.10 -2.12 5.91
CA CYS A 56 -0.11 -2.46 6.64
C CYS A 56 0.16 -3.38 7.84
N HIS A 57 -0.60 -3.20 8.93
CA HIS A 57 -0.63 -4.13 10.06
C HIS A 57 -1.27 -5.46 9.66
N ARG A 58 -0.45 -6.47 9.38
CA ARG A 58 -0.91 -7.78 8.86
C ARG A 58 -1.84 -8.52 9.80
N GLU A 59 -1.85 -8.20 11.09
CA GLU A 59 -2.73 -8.85 12.06
C GLU A 59 -4.20 -8.43 11.84
N THR A 60 -4.45 -7.13 11.74
CA THR A 60 -5.81 -6.56 11.71
C THR A 60 -6.26 -6.10 10.31
N THR A 61 -5.32 -5.95 9.38
CA THR A 61 -5.58 -5.38 8.04
C THR A 61 -5.06 -6.26 6.90
N GLU A 62 -5.62 -6.03 5.72
CA GLU A 62 -5.27 -6.66 4.45
C GLU A 62 -4.91 -5.60 3.41
N CYS A 63 -3.83 -5.84 2.65
CA CYS A 63 -3.39 -4.91 1.61
C CYS A 63 -4.25 -5.09 0.37
N GLN A 64 -4.80 -4.00 -0.15
CA GLN A 64 -5.44 -3.97 -1.45
C GLN A 64 -4.80 -2.92 -2.34
N HIS A 65 -4.36 -3.35 -3.52
CA HIS A 65 -3.80 -2.44 -4.51
C HIS A 65 -4.85 -1.42 -4.95
N GLN A 66 -4.45 -0.16 -5.03
CA GLN A 66 -5.30 0.94 -5.45
C GLN A 66 -4.80 1.48 -6.78
N MET A 67 -5.67 1.45 -7.79
CA MET A 67 -5.41 2.13 -9.06
C MET A 67 -5.67 3.62 -8.85
N ILE A 68 -4.61 4.41 -8.88
CA ILE A 68 -4.67 5.86 -8.82
C ILE A 68 -4.18 6.35 -10.19
N PRO A 69 -4.74 7.44 -10.75
CA PRO A 69 -4.25 7.99 -12.00
C PRO A 69 -2.75 8.26 -11.96
N GLU A 70 -2.06 7.92 -13.04
CA GLU A 70 -0.59 8.03 -13.18
C GLU A 70 -0.09 9.46 -12.98
N GLU A 71 -0.92 10.45 -13.32
CA GLU A 71 -0.64 11.87 -13.10
C GLU A 71 -0.53 12.23 -11.62
N GLU A 72 -1.16 11.45 -10.75
CA GLU A 72 -1.27 11.70 -9.30
C GLU A 72 -0.38 10.79 -8.45
N THR A 73 -0.01 9.61 -8.95
CA THR A 73 0.68 8.60 -8.12
C THR A 73 2.19 8.58 -8.24
N GLY A 74 2.77 8.93 -9.38
CA GLY A 74 4.20 8.77 -9.53
C GLY A 74 4.68 7.30 -9.43
N PHE A 75 6.00 7.11 -9.32
CA PHE A 75 6.61 5.85 -8.89
C PHE A 75 6.63 5.81 -7.35
N ASP A 76 5.45 5.73 -6.76
CA ASP A 76 5.28 5.69 -5.31
C ASP A 76 4.85 4.29 -4.85
N LEU A 77 5.41 3.86 -3.72
CA LEU A 77 5.02 2.64 -3.02
C LEU A 77 3.67 2.81 -2.29
N ALA A 78 3.13 4.02 -2.23
CA ALA A 78 1.88 4.36 -1.55
C ALA A 78 0.56 3.94 -2.26
N SER A 79 0.63 3.35 -3.46
CA SER A 79 -0.54 3.00 -4.31
C SER A 79 -1.32 1.76 -3.83
N TYR A 80 -1.75 1.78 -2.58
CA TYR A 80 -2.52 0.73 -1.94
C TYR A 80 -3.35 1.29 -0.79
N ARG A 81 -4.27 0.48 -0.29
CA ARG A 81 -5.01 0.75 0.94
C ARG A 81 -4.95 -0.45 1.87
N CYS A 82 -4.89 -0.20 3.17
CA CYS A 82 -4.96 -1.23 4.21
C CYS A 82 -6.40 -1.35 4.68
N ILE A 83 -7.11 -2.39 4.25
CA ILE A 83 -8.51 -2.62 4.58
C ILE A 83 -8.60 -3.45 5.86
N CYS A 84 -9.53 -3.14 6.75
CA CYS A 84 -9.76 -3.97 7.93
C CYS A 84 -10.23 -5.38 7.53
N LYS A 85 -9.64 -6.40 8.17
CA LYS A 85 -10.08 -7.79 8.01
C LYS A 85 -11.47 -8.00 8.59
N VAL A 86 -12.13 -9.10 8.20
CA VAL A 86 -13.39 -9.52 8.80
C VAL A 86 -13.22 -9.69 10.32
N GLY A 87 -14.15 -9.14 11.10
CA GLY A 87 -14.06 -9.09 12.57
C GLY A 87 -13.31 -7.88 13.12
N TYR A 88 -12.77 -7.03 12.26
CA TYR A 88 -12.13 -5.78 12.64
C TYR A 88 -12.83 -4.57 12.01
N GLU A 89 -12.81 -3.45 12.70
CA GLU A 89 -13.38 -2.18 12.25
C GLU A 89 -12.39 -1.02 12.39
N TYR A 90 -12.63 0.02 11.58
CA TYR A 90 -11.85 1.23 11.60
C TYR A 90 -12.07 2.02 12.91
N PRO A 91 -11.00 2.38 13.65
CA PRO A 91 -11.14 2.88 15.01
C PRO A 91 -11.72 4.29 15.13
N PHE A 92 -11.64 5.13 14.09
CA PHE A 92 -11.98 6.55 14.17
C PHE A 92 -13.45 6.91 13.84
N ASN A 93 -14.39 5.98 14.06
CA ASN A 93 -15.84 6.18 13.86
C ASN A 93 -16.17 6.94 12.57
N SER A 94 -15.71 6.40 11.44
CA SER A 94 -15.89 6.95 10.11
C SER A 94 -16.66 5.97 9.23
N MET A 95 -17.24 6.47 8.13
CA MET A 95 -17.81 5.61 7.08
C MET A 95 -16.75 4.80 6.32
N LYS A 96 -15.46 5.07 6.55
CA LYS A 96 -14.33 4.37 5.94
C LYS A 96 -13.95 3.13 6.74
N ASN A 97 -13.54 2.06 6.04
CA ASN A 97 -13.03 0.82 6.64
C ASN A 97 -11.59 0.50 6.22
N TYR A 98 -10.79 1.52 5.93
CA TYR A 98 -9.43 1.36 5.42
C TYR A 98 -8.55 2.57 5.77
N PHE A 99 -7.25 2.34 5.78
CA PHE A 99 -6.21 3.36 5.83
C PHE A 99 -5.61 3.56 4.43
N GLU A 100 -5.40 4.82 4.05
CA GLU A 100 -4.71 5.16 2.78
C GLU A 100 -3.23 4.78 2.88
N GLY A 101 -2.69 4.10 1.88
CA GLY A 101 -1.28 3.67 1.85
C GLY A 101 -0.31 4.84 1.96
N ALA A 102 -0.61 5.97 1.31
CA ALA A 102 0.20 7.19 1.41
C ALA A 102 0.36 7.70 2.86
N LEU A 103 -0.71 7.63 3.65
CA LEU A 103 -0.67 8.06 5.04
C LEU A 103 0.12 7.05 5.90
N ILE A 104 -0.06 5.76 5.65
CA ILE A 104 0.67 4.69 6.32
C ILE A 104 2.17 4.81 6.06
N GLU A 105 2.59 4.97 4.80
CA GLU A 105 4.01 5.14 4.43
C GLU A 105 4.61 6.39 5.07
N HIS A 106 3.86 7.50 5.10
CA HIS A 106 4.30 8.75 5.71
C HIS A 106 4.53 8.61 7.22
N GLU A 107 3.58 8.02 7.94
CA GLU A 107 3.71 7.79 9.39
C GLU A 107 4.77 6.74 9.72
N TYR A 108 4.91 5.71 8.89
CA TYR A 108 6.00 4.72 9.02
C TYR A 108 7.36 5.38 8.83
N ALA A 109 7.51 6.28 7.85
CA ALA A 109 8.75 7.01 7.65
C ALA A 109 9.09 7.92 8.85
N LYS A 110 8.08 8.55 9.48
CA LYS A 110 8.28 9.29 10.74
C LYS A 110 8.74 8.36 11.87
N MET A 111 8.12 7.19 12.00
CA MET A 111 8.52 6.17 12.98
C MET A 111 9.99 5.78 12.81
N LEU A 112 10.44 5.53 11.58
CA LEU A 112 11.85 5.22 11.29
C LEU A 112 12.82 6.35 11.64
N ARG A 113 12.38 7.61 11.56
CA ARG A 113 13.17 8.78 11.96
C ARG A 113 13.12 9.07 13.46
N GLY A 114 12.33 8.32 14.23
CA GLY A 114 12.11 8.57 15.66
C GLY A 114 11.27 9.83 15.95
N GLU A 115 10.48 10.28 14.97
CA GLU A 115 9.56 11.41 15.12
C GLU A 115 8.23 10.96 15.75
N ILE A 116 7.49 11.92 16.31
CA ILE A 116 6.10 11.68 16.75
C ILE A 116 5.30 11.22 15.53
N ASN A 117 4.72 10.03 15.64
CA ASN A 117 4.02 9.37 14.56
C ASN A 117 2.77 8.65 15.08
N ALA A 118 1.86 8.35 14.17
CA ALA A 118 0.63 7.63 14.45
C ALA A 118 0.64 6.18 13.92
N TYR A 119 1.78 5.68 13.42
CA TYR A 119 1.85 4.41 12.69
C TYR A 119 1.27 3.24 13.49
N GLU A 120 1.72 3.04 14.73
CA GLU A 120 1.25 1.97 15.62
C GLU A 120 -0.27 2.02 15.92
N ASN A 121 -0.89 3.20 15.79
CA ASN A 121 -2.33 3.39 15.99
C ASN A 121 -3.13 3.22 14.70
N MET A 122 -2.48 3.07 13.54
CA MET A 122 -3.10 2.83 12.25
C MET A 122 -3.37 1.34 12.02
N GLN A 123 -4.04 0.73 12.98
CA GLN A 123 -4.52 -0.65 12.98
C GLN A 123 -6.02 -0.69 13.26
N CYS A 124 -6.68 -1.74 12.82
CA CYS A 124 -8.12 -1.89 13.04
C CYS A 124 -8.38 -2.52 14.40
N ARG A 125 -9.50 -2.18 15.04
CA ARG A 125 -9.89 -2.76 16.33
C ARG A 125 -10.81 -3.96 16.14
N SER A 126 -10.79 -4.92 17.05
CA SER A 126 -11.73 -6.05 17.03
C SER A 126 -13.15 -5.55 17.33
N ILE A 127 -14.12 -6.03 16.55
CA ILE A 127 -15.55 -5.73 16.74
C ILE A 127 -16.06 -6.36 18.06
N ASP A 128 -15.47 -7.47 18.50
CA ASP A 128 -15.91 -8.21 19.69
C ASP A 128 -15.50 -7.58 21.03
N GLN A 129 -14.61 -6.58 21.04
CA GLN A 129 -14.16 -5.96 22.29
C GLN A 129 -15.13 -4.92 22.87
N GLN A 130 -16.32 -4.72 22.28
CA GLN A 130 -17.33 -3.76 22.77
C GLN A 130 -18.78 -4.26 22.80
N LEU A 131 -19.03 -5.57 22.95
CA LEU A 131 -20.37 -6.06 23.34
C LEU A 131 -20.53 -6.02 24.87
N GLU A 132 -20.42 -4.84 25.50
CA GLU A 132 -21.47 -4.51 26.46
C GLU A 132 -22.70 -4.19 25.60
N PRO A 133 -23.77 -4.98 25.64
CA PRO A 133 -24.89 -4.77 24.76
C PRO A 133 -25.50 -3.41 25.06
N ARG A 134 -25.38 -2.46 24.13
CA ARG A 134 -26.31 -1.34 24.01
C ARG A 134 -27.64 -1.92 23.51
N TYR A 135 -28.30 -2.66 24.39
CA TYR A 135 -29.69 -3.02 24.27
C TYR A 135 -30.47 -1.70 24.17
N TYR A 136 -31.02 -1.44 22.99
CA TYR A 136 -32.07 -0.46 22.82
C TYR A 136 -33.26 -0.97 23.66
N SER A 137 -33.40 -0.51 24.89
CA SER A 137 -34.59 -0.76 25.69
C SER A 137 -35.73 0.10 25.13
N SER A 138 -36.43 -0.42 24.14
CA SER A 138 -37.81 -0.02 23.90
C SER A 138 -38.72 -0.97 24.68
N ASP A 139 -38.72 -0.81 26.00
CA ASP A 139 -39.79 -1.32 26.85
C ASP A 139 -40.64 -0.14 27.29
N CYS A 140 -41.79 0.02 26.63
CA CYS A 140 -42.99 0.57 27.27
C CYS A 140 -44.24 -0.15 26.74
N VAL A 141 -44.53 -1.25 27.44
CA VAL A 141 -45.85 -1.69 27.94
C VAL A 141 -46.96 -2.06 26.94
N GLN A 142 -47.35 -3.31 27.08
CA GLN A 142 -48.46 -4.05 26.48
C GLN A 142 -49.82 -3.35 26.57
N ASN A 143 -50.62 -3.60 25.53
CA ASN A 143 -52.09 -3.50 25.49
C ASN A 143 -52.75 -3.87 26.83
N GLN A 144 -53.62 -2.99 27.34
CA GLN A 144 -54.74 -3.38 28.17
C GLN A 144 -56.01 -3.45 27.30
N SER A 145 -56.51 -4.67 27.14
CA SER A 145 -57.87 -4.97 26.71
C SER A 145 -58.77 -5.05 27.95
N LEU A 146 -59.82 -4.22 27.98
CA LEU A 146 -61.11 -4.47 28.64
C LEU A 146 -62.20 -3.86 27.77
#